data_AF-A0A7Y4ZPZ9-F1
#
_entry.id   AF-A0A7Y4ZPZ9-F1
#
_cell.length_a   1.000
_cell.length_b   1.000
_cell.length_c   1.000
_cell.angle_alpha   90.00
_cell.angle_beta   90.00
_cell.angle_gamma   90.00
#
_symmetry.space_group_name_H-M   'P 1'
#
loop_
_entity.id
_entity.type
_entity.pdbx_description
1 polymer ?
#
loop_
_entity_poly.entity_id
_entity_poly.type
_entity_poly.pdbx_seq_one_letter_code
_entity_poly.pdbx_strand_id
1 'polypeptide(L)'
;RSTVYDNVYTVRDPAFFATTLAVIPADSDSLKGPITVEIKGKSGNTVGVFRRAVVSYVKGRTLMLPMPLRMACFNFKDCGASSTCAGGTCQPATVSGDDLRDYDDKLVFETRKDLCFDEDACLRGAAPVKVNADCTFALPKAAAAGARPDVNVSIRWAAASNRVIVLDEGDGVEGWTVLPENPNLGRVSAGVCKSLLDPEPDPKKREVPDQALDARISVGCAAKSPTQPFCRRAGNLQSGIGAEIPVR
;
A
#
# COMPACT_ATOMS: atom_id res chain seq x y z
N ARG A 1 -14.90 -21.96 16.86
CA ARG A 1 -15.94 -21.20 16.14
C ARG A 1 -15.27 -19.93 15.65
N SER A 2 -15.36 -19.61 14.36
CA SER A 2 -14.92 -18.33 13.82
C SER A 2 -16.12 -17.38 13.78
N THR A 3 -16.00 -16.19 14.37
CA THR A 3 -16.98 -15.12 14.22
C THR A 3 -16.58 -14.26 13.02
N VAL A 4 -17.53 -13.93 12.14
CA VAL A 4 -17.29 -13.09 10.95
C VAL A 4 -17.98 -11.76 11.14
N TYR A 5 -17.26 -10.67 10.86
CA TYR A 5 -17.75 -9.29 10.94
C TYR A 5 -17.67 -8.64 9.57
N ASP A 6 -18.81 -8.20 9.03
CA ASP A 6 -18.89 -7.53 7.74
C ASP A 6 -19.19 -6.03 7.93
N ASN A 7 -18.30 -5.18 7.41
CA ASN A 7 -18.52 -3.73 7.33
C ASN A 7 -18.43 -3.29 5.87
N VAL A 8 -19.46 -2.58 5.39
CA VAL A 8 -19.52 -2.09 4.01
C VAL A 8 -19.20 -0.61 3.96
N TYR A 9 -18.16 -0.26 3.19
CA TYR A 9 -17.76 1.13 2.95
C TYR A 9 -17.97 1.48 1.48
N THR A 10 -18.74 2.53 1.21
CA THR A 10 -18.90 3.07 -0.15
C THR A 10 -17.79 4.07 -0.43
N VAL A 11 -16.90 3.73 -1.35
CA VAL A 11 -15.86 4.64 -1.81
C VAL A 11 -16.42 5.54 -2.91
N ARG A 12 -16.46 6.85 -2.61
CA ARG A 12 -16.93 7.88 -3.55
C ARG A 12 -15.82 8.41 -4.45
N ASP A 13 -14.58 8.31 -4.00
CA ASP A 13 -13.39 8.70 -4.76
C ASP A 13 -12.32 7.60 -4.63
N PRO A 14 -12.00 6.86 -5.70
CA PRO A 14 -11.01 5.78 -5.64
C PRO A 14 -9.62 6.28 -5.27
N ALA A 15 -9.31 7.57 -5.46
CA ALA A 15 -8.05 8.18 -5.02
C ALA A 15 -7.85 8.08 -3.51
N PHE A 16 -8.94 7.99 -2.75
CA PHE A 16 -8.96 7.93 -1.29
C PHE A 16 -9.36 6.55 -0.79
N PHE A 17 -8.50 5.56 -1.06
CA PHE A 17 -8.48 4.34 -0.25
C PHE A 17 -7.36 4.46 0.77
N ALA A 18 -7.74 4.41 2.03
CA ALA A 18 -6.82 4.28 3.13
C ALA A 18 -7.39 3.26 4.10
N THR A 19 -6.59 2.26 4.41
CA THR A 19 -7.05 1.01 5.01
C THR A 19 -6.13 0.63 6.15
N THR A 20 -5.96 1.60 7.05
CA THR A 20 -5.33 1.38 8.34
C THR A 20 -6.40 0.84 9.28
N LEU A 21 -6.35 -0.46 9.58
CA LEU A 21 -7.27 -1.10 10.50
C LEU A 21 -6.66 -1.15 11.90
N ALA A 22 -7.40 -0.68 12.90
CA ALA A 22 -7.07 -0.93 14.30
C ALA A 22 -7.91 -2.10 14.79
N VAL A 23 -7.28 -3.11 15.40
CA VAL A 23 -7.99 -4.26 15.95
C VAL A 23 -7.89 -4.20 17.48
N ILE A 24 -9.04 -4.13 18.14
CA ILE A 24 -9.14 -4.05 19.60
C ILE A 24 -9.87 -5.31 20.09
N PRO A 25 -9.27 -6.11 21.00
CA PRO A 25 -9.98 -7.24 21.60
C PRO A 25 -11.16 -6.74 22.43
N ALA A 26 -12.33 -7.38 22.31
CA ALA A 26 -13.50 -7.04 23.12
C ALA A 26 -13.36 -7.56 24.55
N ASP A 27 -12.72 -8.73 24.73
CA ASP A 27 -12.51 -9.37 26.02
C ASP A 27 -11.33 -10.37 25.99
N SER A 28 -11.15 -11.14 27.07
CA SER A 28 -10.09 -12.14 27.20
C SER A 28 -10.25 -13.35 26.27
N ASP A 29 -11.45 -13.62 25.77
CA ASP A 29 -11.70 -14.71 24.83
C ASP A 29 -11.28 -14.32 23.41
N SER A 30 -11.35 -13.03 23.07
CA SER A 30 -10.76 -12.47 21.83
C SER A 30 -9.24 -12.72 21.70
N LEU A 31 -8.57 -13.17 22.78
CA LEU A 31 -7.12 -13.41 22.83
C LEU A 31 -6.71 -14.84 22.45
N LYS A 32 -7.68 -15.73 22.20
CA LYS A 32 -7.45 -17.19 22.09
C LYS A 32 -7.05 -17.67 20.69
N GLY A 33 -6.92 -16.80 19.69
CA GLY A 33 -6.56 -17.22 18.34
C GLY A 33 -6.15 -16.08 17.41
N PRO A 34 -5.59 -16.41 16.23
CA PRO A 34 -5.26 -15.43 15.21
C PRO A 34 -6.52 -14.77 14.66
N ILE A 35 -6.40 -13.52 14.27
CA ILE A 35 -7.47 -12.74 13.64
C ILE A 35 -7.20 -12.69 12.14
N THR A 36 -8.16 -13.15 11.34
CA THR A 36 -8.12 -13.01 9.89
C THR A 36 -8.92 -11.79 9.48
N VAL A 37 -8.26 -10.87 8.80
CA VAL A 37 -8.86 -9.68 8.21
C VAL A 37 -8.86 -9.86 6.70
N GLU A 38 -10.03 -9.74 6.07
CA GLU A 38 -10.18 -9.76 4.62
C GLU A 38 -10.82 -8.47 4.14
N ILE A 39 -10.23 -7.86 3.12
CA ILE A 39 -10.79 -6.69 2.43
C ILE A 39 -11.09 -7.09 0.98
N LYS A 40 -12.36 -6.94 0.59
CA LYS A 40 -12.88 -7.28 -0.73
C LYS A 40 -13.47 -6.03 -1.39
N GLY A 41 -12.81 -5.53 -2.43
CA GLY A 41 -13.37 -4.52 -3.32
C GLY A 41 -14.25 -5.20 -4.38
N LYS A 42 -15.51 -4.80 -4.46
CA LYS A 42 -16.48 -5.32 -5.44
C LYS A 42 -16.92 -4.22 -6.40
N SER A 43 -17.03 -4.56 -7.68
CA SER A 43 -17.72 -3.76 -8.69
C SER A 43 -18.88 -4.61 -9.23
N GLY A 44 -20.12 -4.23 -8.89
CA GLY A 44 -21.27 -5.11 -9.05
C GLY A 44 -21.08 -6.41 -8.26
N ASN A 45 -21.22 -7.57 -8.93
CA ASN A 45 -21.03 -8.89 -8.32
C ASN A 45 -19.60 -9.44 -8.41
N THR A 46 -18.68 -8.71 -9.06
CA THR A 46 -17.31 -9.17 -9.26
C THR A 46 -16.41 -8.64 -8.15
N VAL A 47 -15.72 -9.54 -7.44
CA VAL A 47 -14.63 -9.17 -6.53
C VAL A 47 -13.42 -8.82 -7.39
N GLY A 48 -13.08 -7.53 -7.44
CA GLY A 48 -11.96 -7.02 -8.24
C GLY A 48 -10.69 -6.79 -7.43
N VAL A 49 -10.79 -6.57 -6.12
CA VAL A 49 -9.65 -6.31 -5.24
C VAL A 49 -9.76 -7.21 -4.00
N PHE A 50 -8.68 -7.91 -3.66
CA PHE A 50 -8.63 -8.77 -2.48
C PHE A 50 -7.33 -8.54 -1.71
N ARG A 51 -7.44 -8.24 -0.41
CA ARG A 51 -6.30 -8.22 0.52
C ARG A 51 -6.66 -9.00 1.79
N ARG A 52 -5.71 -9.77 2.31
CA ARG A 52 -5.87 -10.60 3.50
C ARG A 52 -4.68 -10.38 4.42
N ALA A 53 -4.96 -10.33 5.71
CA ALA A 53 -3.95 -10.41 6.75
C ALA A 53 -4.41 -11.41 7.81
N VAL A 54 -3.48 -12.19 8.35
CA VAL A 54 -3.66 -13.08 9.49
C VAL A 54 -2.70 -12.60 10.55
N VAL A 55 -3.24 -12.03 11.62
CA VAL A 55 -2.46 -11.37 12.67
C VAL A 55 -2.59 -12.15 13.96
N SER A 56 -1.45 -12.39 14.61
CA SER A 56 -1.43 -12.92 15.98
C SER A 56 -1.68 -11.80 16.98
N TYR A 57 -2.53 -12.07 17.96
CA TYR A 57 -2.76 -11.14 19.05
C TYR A 57 -1.51 -10.96 19.94
N VAL A 58 -1.25 -9.72 20.38
CA VAL A 58 -0.19 -9.40 21.36
C VAL A 58 -0.83 -8.81 22.61
N LYS A 59 -0.59 -9.47 23.76
CA LYS A 59 -1.23 -9.09 25.04
C LYS A 59 -0.88 -7.68 25.47
N GLY A 60 -1.91 -6.88 25.77
CA GLY A 60 -1.76 -5.54 26.31
C GLY A 60 -1.42 -4.45 25.29
N ARG A 61 -1.43 -4.76 23.99
CA ARG A 61 -1.18 -3.81 22.91
C ARG A 61 -2.40 -3.69 22.01
N THR A 62 -2.75 -2.46 21.64
CA THR A 62 -3.67 -2.20 20.53
C THR A 62 -2.82 -1.93 19.31
N LEU A 63 -2.87 -2.85 18.33
CA LEU A 63 -1.98 -2.79 17.17
C LEU A 63 -2.67 -2.20 15.96
N MET A 64 -1.91 -1.43 15.19
CA MET A 64 -2.34 -0.87 13.92
C MET A 64 -1.88 -1.76 12.77
N LEU A 65 -2.84 -2.29 12.00
CA LEU A 65 -2.61 -3.10 10.82
C LEU A 65 -2.78 -2.24 9.55
N PRO A 66 -1.69 -1.86 8.86
CA PRO A 66 -1.78 -1.23 7.54
C PRO A 66 -2.12 -2.28 6.47
N MET A 67 -3.17 -2.07 5.69
CA MET A 67 -3.56 -2.95 4.58
C MET A 67 -3.72 -2.20 3.25
N PRO A 68 -2.69 -1.49 2.73
CA PRO A 68 -2.85 -0.56 1.62
C PRO A 68 -3.52 -1.19 0.40
N LEU A 69 -4.68 -0.68 -0.02
CA LEU A 69 -5.38 -1.23 -1.21
C LEU A 69 -4.92 -0.61 -2.53
N ARG A 70 -4.14 0.46 -2.50
CA ARG A 70 -3.66 1.16 -3.70
C ARG A 70 -2.80 0.25 -4.58
N MET A 71 -2.10 -0.69 -3.97
CA MET A 71 -1.24 -1.69 -4.62
C MET A 71 -1.87 -3.08 -4.61
N ALA A 72 -3.11 -3.22 -4.11
CA ALA A 72 -3.80 -4.49 -4.13
C ALA A 72 -4.13 -4.87 -5.57
N CYS A 73 -3.82 -6.11 -5.90
CA CYS A 73 -3.84 -6.57 -7.27
C CYS A 73 -5.28 -6.63 -7.79
N PHE A 74 -5.54 -5.95 -8.91
CA PHE A 74 -6.85 -5.95 -9.55
C PHE A 74 -7.04 -7.19 -10.43
N ASN A 75 -8.17 -7.89 -10.28
CA ASN A 75 -8.50 -9.12 -11.01
C ASN A 75 -7.37 -10.18 -10.97
N PHE A 76 -6.62 -10.21 -9.87
CA PHE A 76 -5.55 -11.17 -9.69
C PHE A 76 -6.10 -12.57 -9.42
N LYS A 77 -5.36 -13.60 -9.84
CA LYS A 77 -5.70 -14.99 -9.52
C LYS A 77 -5.77 -15.20 -8.01
N ASP A 78 -6.56 -16.16 -7.56
CA ASP A 78 -6.59 -16.51 -6.15
C ASP A 78 -5.19 -16.98 -5.67
N CYS A 79 -4.71 -16.40 -4.58
CA CYS A 79 -3.44 -16.76 -3.95
C CYS A 79 -3.59 -17.94 -2.95
N GLY A 80 -4.81 -18.40 -2.70
CA GLY A 80 -5.12 -19.45 -1.73
C GLY A 80 -5.32 -18.92 -0.32
N ALA A 81 -5.71 -19.80 0.61
CA ALA A 81 -6.18 -19.44 1.96
C ALA A 81 -5.11 -18.81 2.88
N SER A 82 -3.84 -19.12 2.70
CA SER A 82 -2.73 -18.66 3.55
C SER A 82 -1.95 -17.46 2.98
N SER A 83 -2.40 -16.93 1.85
CA SER A 83 -1.68 -15.91 1.09
C SER A 83 -2.59 -14.74 0.73
N THR A 84 -1.97 -13.63 0.34
CA THR A 84 -2.62 -12.43 -0.16
C THR A 84 -1.88 -11.91 -1.38
N CYS A 85 -2.54 -11.12 -2.23
CA CYS A 85 -1.82 -10.44 -3.30
C CYS A 85 -1.29 -9.10 -2.79
N ALA A 86 0.02 -8.93 -2.87
CA ALA A 86 0.71 -7.68 -2.58
C ALA A 86 1.72 -7.39 -3.69
N GLY A 87 1.65 -6.18 -4.24
CA GLY A 87 2.56 -5.71 -5.29
C GLY A 87 2.58 -6.60 -6.52
N GLY A 88 1.47 -7.21 -6.92
CA GLY A 88 1.39 -8.09 -8.10
C GLY A 88 1.87 -9.52 -7.88
N THR A 89 2.14 -9.93 -6.64
CA THR A 89 2.61 -11.29 -6.32
C THR A 89 1.85 -11.88 -5.14
N CYS A 90 1.74 -13.21 -5.09
CA CYS A 90 1.19 -13.88 -3.91
C CYS A 90 2.24 -13.87 -2.79
N GLN A 91 1.92 -13.20 -1.69
CA GLN A 91 2.72 -13.10 -0.48
C GLN A 91 2.04 -13.84 0.68
N PRO A 92 2.78 -14.26 1.71
CA PRO A 92 2.18 -14.78 2.94
C PRO A 92 1.18 -13.77 3.52
N ALA A 93 0.00 -14.24 3.92
CA ALA A 93 -0.98 -13.37 4.58
C ALA A 93 -0.65 -13.16 6.07
N THR A 94 0.31 -13.91 6.63
CA THR A 94 0.66 -13.82 8.05
C THR A 94 1.47 -12.56 8.33
N VAL A 95 1.05 -11.79 9.32
CA VAL A 95 1.76 -10.61 9.81
C VAL A 95 2.08 -10.81 11.29
N SER A 96 3.34 -10.68 11.66
CA SER A 96 3.74 -10.77 13.07
C SER A 96 3.20 -9.56 13.84
N GLY A 97 2.63 -9.79 15.02
CA GLY A 97 2.21 -8.70 15.89
C GLY A 97 3.39 -7.84 16.38
N ASP A 98 4.60 -8.38 16.40
CA ASP A 98 5.82 -7.63 16.76
C ASP A 98 6.26 -6.65 15.67
N ASP A 99 5.86 -6.89 14.41
CA ASP A 99 6.11 -5.99 13.29
C ASP A 99 5.08 -4.84 13.24
N LEU A 100 4.02 -4.92 14.04
CA LEU A 100 2.97 -3.92 14.11
C LEU A 100 3.27 -2.88 15.19
N ARG A 101 3.01 -1.62 14.83
CA ARG A 101 3.10 -0.48 15.75
C ARG A 101 1.85 -0.40 16.61
N ASP A 102 2.01 0.20 17.79
CA ASP A 102 0.85 0.55 18.60
C ASP A 102 -0.01 1.57 17.86
N TYR A 103 -1.32 1.41 18.03
CA TYR A 103 -2.32 2.30 17.48
C TYR A 103 -2.18 3.70 18.08
N ASP A 104 -2.14 4.70 17.20
CA ASP A 104 -2.24 6.12 17.54
C ASP A 104 -3.27 6.71 16.58
N ASP A 105 -4.30 7.38 17.12
CA ASP A 105 -5.35 8.05 16.35
C ASP A 105 -4.78 8.95 15.26
N LYS A 106 -3.62 9.57 15.48
CA LYS A 106 -2.94 10.44 14.50
C LYS A 106 -2.48 9.66 13.26
N LEU A 107 -2.20 8.37 13.37
CA LEU A 107 -1.80 7.56 12.21
C LEU A 107 -2.99 7.23 11.30
N VAL A 108 -4.22 7.44 11.76
CA VAL A 108 -5.45 7.11 11.01
C VAL A 108 -6.28 8.34 10.68
N PHE A 109 -6.36 9.28 11.61
CA PHE A 109 -7.29 10.41 11.58
C PHE A 109 -6.63 11.78 11.56
N GLU A 110 -5.29 11.86 11.43
CA GLU A 110 -4.59 13.14 11.39
C GLU A 110 -5.10 14.06 10.27
N THR A 111 -5.22 15.34 10.62
CA THR A 111 -5.77 16.40 9.77
C THR A 111 -4.75 17.49 9.50
N ARG A 112 -3.63 17.50 10.23
CA ARG A 112 -2.52 18.44 10.05
C ARG A 112 -1.70 18.09 8.81
N LYS A 113 -1.55 19.09 7.93
CA LYS A 113 -0.89 18.95 6.62
C LYS A 113 0.60 18.61 6.71
N ASP A 114 1.27 18.99 7.80
CA ASP A 114 2.69 18.73 8.03
C ASP A 114 3.01 17.28 8.44
N LEU A 115 1.99 16.47 8.74
CA LEU A 115 2.16 15.09 9.22
C LEU A 115 1.52 14.02 8.33
N CYS A 116 0.89 14.45 7.24
CA CYS A 116 0.28 13.58 6.26
C CYS A 116 0.93 13.78 4.89
N PHE A 117 0.73 12.82 3.99
CA PHE A 117 1.20 12.90 2.62
C PHE A 117 0.11 13.48 1.72
N ASP A 118 0.37 14.67 1.18
CA ASP A 118 -0.48 15.30 0.18
C ASP A 118 -0.05 14.84 -1.22
N GLU A 119 -0.70 13.78 -1.72
CA GLU A 119 -0.32 13.15 -2.99
C GLU A 119 -0.34 14.13 -4.18
N ASP A 120 -1.34 15.01 -4.24
CA ASP A 120 -1.48 15.99 -5.31
C ASP A 120 -0.41 17.10 -5.26
N ALA A 121 -0.01 17.51 -4.05
CA ALA A 121 1.08 18.47 -3.89
C ALA A 121 2.44 17.81 -4.15
N CYS A 122 2.66 16.63 -3.56
CA CYS A 122 3.96 15.96 -3.56
C CYS A 122 4.31 15.29 -4.88
N LEU A 123 3.32 14.80 -5.64
CA LEU A 123 3.53 14.24 -6.98
C LEU A 123 3.40 15.28 -8.10
N ARG A 124 3.21 16.55 -7.75
CA ARG A 124 3.14 17.63 -8.75
C ARG A 124 4.44 17.72 -9.52
N GLY A 125 4.33 17.75 -10.85
CA GLY A 125 5.50 17.82 -11.73
C GLY A 125 6.30 16.52 -11.78
N ALA A 126 5.74 15.39 -11.32
CA ALA A 126 6.41 14.09 -11.44
C ALA A 126 6.77 13.81 -12.91
N ALA A 127 8.06 13.56 -13.16
CA ALA A 127 8.60 13.28 -14.49
C ALA A 127 8.77 11.76 -14.68
N PRO A 128 8.54 11.22 -15.89
CA PRO A 128 8.80 9.81 -16.18
C PRO A 128 10.26 9.43 -15.90
N VAL A 129 10.47 8.25 -15.34
CA VAL A 129 11.80 7.64 -15.18
C VAL A 129 11.85 6.30 -15.89
N LYS A 130 12.99 6.00 -16.51
CA LYS A 130 13.25 4.70 -17.11
C LYS A 130 13.65 3.71 -16.01
N VAL A 131 12.89 2.62 -15.89
CA VAL A 131 13.27 1.45 -15.09
C VAL A 131 14.05 0.48 -15.98
N ASN A 132 15.21 0.04 -15.49
CA ASN A 132 16.09 -0.90 -16.16
C ASN A 132 15.66 -2.35 -15.94
N ALA A 133 16.22 -3.29 -16.70
CA ALA A 133 15.92 -4.71 -16.60
C ALA A 133 16.21 -5.34 -15.23
N ASP A 134 17.12 -4.74 -14.45
CA ASP A 134 17.46 -5.12 -13.08
C ASP A 134 16.58 -4.40 -12.02
N CYS A 135 15.46 -3.84 -12.47
CA CYS A 135 14.48 -3.10 -11.68
C CYS A 135 15.00 -1.79 -11.07
N THR A 136 16.17 -1.32 -11.51
CA THR A 136 16.76 -0.08 -11.01
C THR A 136 16.35 1.13 -11.83
N PHE A 137 16.45 2.31 -11.24
CA PHE A 137 16.25 3.58 -11.91
C PHE A 137 17.13 4.67 -11.30
N ALA A 138 17.43 5.70 -12.09
CA ALA A 138 18.24 6.82 -11.63
C ALA A 138 17.45 7.72 -10.66
N LEU A 139 18.05 8.00 -9.52
CA LEU A 139 17.59 9.03 -8.59
C LEU A 139 18.23 10.37 -8.97
N PRO A 140 17.52 11.50 -8.79
CA PRO A 140 18.14 12.81 -8.91
C PRO A 140 19.24 12.93 -7.86
N LYS A 141 20.34 13.59 -8.25
CA LYS A 141 21.48 13.81 -7.35
C LYS A 141 21.01 14.61 -6.14
N ALA A 142 21.29 14.10 -4.94
CA ALA A 142 20.96 14.82 -3.71
C ALA A 142 21.67 16.18 -3.66
N ALA A 143 21.01 17.18 -3.10
CA ALA A 143 21.54 18.54 -3.00
C ALA A 143 22.81 18.62 -2.12
N ALA A 144 22.97 17.70 -1.16
CA ALA A 144 24.14 17.58 -0.31
C ALA A 144 24.81 16.22 -0.46
N ALA A 145 26.14 16.20 -0.38
CA ALA A 145 26.92 14.96 -0.42
C ALA A 145 26.54 14.06 0.76
N GLY A 146 26.10 12.83 0.48
CA GLY A 146 25.68 11.86 1.49
C GLY A 146 24.23 12.00 1.98
N ALA A 147 23.48 13.02 1.53
CA ALA A 147 22.05 13.09 1.80
C ALA A 147 21.29 12.12 0.90
N ARG A 148 20.21 11.53 1.42
CA ARG A 148 19.25 10.79 0.60
C ARG A 148 18.41 11.78 -0.22
N PRO A 149 18.06 11.47 -1.47
CA PRO A 149 17.18 12.32 -2.25
C PRO A 149 15.76 12.29 -1.67
N ASP A 150 15.22 13.45 -1.34
CA ASP A 150 13.81 13.63 -0.98
C ASP A 150 12.95 13.49 -2.24
N VAL A 151 12.66 12.25 -2.60
CA VAL A 151 11.87 11.93 -3.78
C VAL A 151 10.69 11.05 -3.47
N ASN A 152 9.64 11.24 -4.25
CA ASN A 152 8.53 10.32 -4.32
C ASN A 152 8.56 9.60 -5.67
N VAL A 153 8.55 8.28 -5.60
CA VAL A 153 8.41 7.40 -6.75
C VAL A 153 6.94 7.04 -6.86
N SER A 154 6.43 7.04 -8.07
CA SER A 154 5.05 6.68 -8.33
C SER A 154 4.92 5.91 -9.63
N ILE A 155 3.82 5.20 -9.78
CA ILE A 155 3.49 4.47 -11.00
C ILE A 155 2.07 4.82 -11.44
N ARG A 156 1.80 4.54 -12.72
CA ARG A 156 0.47 4.63 -13.28
C ARG A 156 0.06 3.29 -13.85
N TRP A 157 -1.07 2.77 -13.39
CA TRP A 157 -1.60 1.49 -13.87
C TRP A 157 -2.48 1.66 -15.10
N ALA A 158 -2.55 0.64 -15.96
CA ALA A 158 -3.42 0.63 -17.13
C ALA A 158 -4.89 0.62 -16.71
N ALA A 159 -5.26 -0.16 -15.70
CA ALA A 159 -6.63 -0.19 -15.17
C ALA A 159 -7.07 1.13 -14.52
N ALA A 160 -6.13 2.01 -14.17
CA ALA A 160 -6.38 3.31 -13.56
C ALA A 160 -5.47 4.40 -14.17
N SER A 161 -5.51 4.55 -15.50
CA SER A 161 -4.59 5.41 -16.25
C SER A 161 -4.72 6.93 -15.97
N ASN A 162 -5.76 7.35 -15.25
CA ASN A 162 -5.93 8.71 -14.76
C ASN A 162 -5.38 8.90 -13.33
N ARG A 163 -4.90 7.83 -12.68
CA ARG A 163 -4.41 7.84 -11.30
C ARG A 163 -2.93 7.50 -11.26
N VAL A 164 -2.19 8.35 -10.56
CA VAL A 164 -0.82 8.08 -10.16
C VAL A 164 -0.84 7.52 -8.75
N ILE A 165 -0.09 6.46 -8.49
CA ILE A 165 0.01 5.81 -7.19
C ILE A 165 1.42 5.99 -6.67
N VAL A 166 1.57 6.71 -5.56
CA VAL A 166 2.85 6.79 -4.84
C VAL A 166 3.24 5.41 -4.31
N LEU A 167 4.53 5.09 -4.43
CA LEU A 167 5.17 3.92 -3.86
C LEU A 167 5.83 4.31 -2.53
N ASP A 168 5.61 3.51 -1.49
CA ASP A 168 6.23 3.76 -0.19
C ASP A 168 7.75 3.48 -0.25
N GLU A 169 8.57 4.38 0.30
CA GLU A 169 10.00 4.17 0.43
C GLU A 169 10.28 3.13 1.52
N GLY A 170 11.19 2.20 1.24
CA GLY A 170 11.60 1.15 2.17
C GLY A 170 10.75 -0.12 2.09
N ASP A 171 9.67 -0.11 1.32
CA ASP A 171 8.83 -1.29 1.10
C ASP A 171 9.35 -2.11 -0.09
N GLY A 172 9.93 -3.28 0.20
CA GLY A 172 10.47 -4.19 -0.81
C GLY A 172 9.41 -5.00 -1.58
N VAL A 173 8.15 -5.00 -1.14
CA VAL A 173 7.05 -5.77 -1.73
C VAL A 173 6.21 -4.91 -2.65
N GLU A 174 5.80 -3.74 -2.18
CA GLU A 174 4.87 -2.84 -2.91
C GLU A 174 5.45 -1.47 -3.19
N GLY A 175 6.66 -1.19 -2.70
CA GLY A 175 7.26 0.13 -2.79
C GLY A 175 8.53 0.18 -3.62
N TRP A 176 9.51 0.92 -3.11
CA TRP A 176 10.83 1.06 -3.70
C TRP A 176 11.88 1.29 -2.60
N THR A 177 13.15 1.09 -2.95
CA THR A 177 14.27 1.26 -2.01
C THR A 177 15.43 1.99 -2.67
N VAL A 178 16.23 2.71 -1.89
CA VAL A 178 17.54 3.23 -2.32
C VAL A 178 18.58 2.11 -2.20
N LEU A 179 19.42 1.94 -3.21
CA LEU A 179 20.46 0.91 -3.20
C LEU A 179 21.61 1.30 -2.26
N PRO A 180 21.96 0.45 -1.27
CA PRO A 180 23.09 0.72 -0.36
C PRO A 180 24.42 0.90 -1.07
N GLU A 181 24.65 0.14 -2.14
CA GLU A 181 25.86 0.16 -2.96
C GLU A 181 25.97 1.39 -3.87
N ASN A 182 24.84 2.05 -4.17
CA ASN A 182 24.81 3.24 -5.00
C ASN A 182 23.60 4.12 -4.65
N PRO A 183 23.78 5.17 -3.83
CA PRO A 183 22.67 6.03 -3.38
C PRO A 183 22.05 6.88 -4.49
N ASN A 184 22.61 6.87 -5.71
CA ASN A 184 22.02 7.51 -6.87
C ASN A 184 21.07 6.57 -7.64
N LEU A 185 20.85 5.36 -7.15
CA LEU A 185 19.94 4.38 -7.75
C LEU A 185 18.85 3.99 -6.77
N GLY A 186 17.63 3.99 -7.27
CA GLY A 186 16.49 3.35 -6.62
C GLY A 186 16.21 2.01 -7.27
N ARG A 187 15.50 1.12 -6.55
CA ARG A 187 14.96 -0.14 -7.08
C ARG A 187 13.49 -0.23 -6.70
N VAL A 188 12.62 -0.39 -7.70
CA VAL A 188 11.20 -0.68 -7.48
C VAL A 188 11.01 -2.13 -7.04
N SER A 189 9.91 -2.42 -6.36
CA SER A 189 9.60 -3.80 -5.95
C SER A 189 9.48 -4.75 -7.14
N ALA A 190 9.64 -6.05 -6.89
CA ALA A 190 9.69 -7.06 -7.93
C ALA A 190 8.45 -7.07 -8.83
N GLY A 191 7.24 -6.96 -8.28
CA GLY A 191 6.05 -6.99 -9.11
C GLY A 191 5.73 -5.66 -9.80
N VAL A 192 6.15 -4.51 -9.24
CA VAL A 192 6.15 -3.24 -9.99
C VAL A 192 7.08 -3.35 -11.20
N CYS A 193 8.30 -3.85 -10.99
CA CYS A 193 9.27 -4.07 -12.05
C CYS A 193 8.74 -4.99 -13.15
N LYS A 194 8.19 -6.15 -12.78
CA LYS A 194 7.59 -7.08 -13.73
C LYS A 194 6.47 -6.41 -14.51
N SER A 195 5.57 -5.72 -13.84
CA SER A 195 4.46 -5.04 -14.51
C SER A 195 4.90 -3.95 -15.49
N LEU A 196 5.99 -3.22 -15.20
CA LEU A 196 6.56 -2.20 -16.08
C LEU A 196 7.27 -2.81 -17.30
N LEU A 197 7.89 -3.96 -17.13
CA LEU A 197 8.80 -4.56 -18.13
C LEU A 197 8.20 -5.74 -18.87
N ASP A 198 7.01 -6.22 -18.50
CA ASP A 198 6.33 -7.34 -19.14
C ASP A 198 5.83 -6.93 -20.55
N PRO A 199 6.40 -7.51 -21.63
CA PRO A 199 5.99 -7.19 -22.98
C PRO A 199 4.71 -7.92 -23.41
N GLU A 200 4.16 -8.84 -22.60
CA GLU A 200 3.02 -9.66 -22.97
C GLU A 200 1.76 -8.79 -23.18
N PRO A 201 1.15 -8.78 -24.37
CA PRO A 201 -0.05 -8.00 -24.63
C PRO A 201 -1.33 -8.60 -24.04
N ASP A 202 -1.39 -9.92 -23.77
CA ASP A 202 -2.57 -10.59 -23.18
C ASP A 202 -2.51 -10.56 -21.64
N PRO A 203 -3.40 -9.80 -20.95
CA PRO A 203 -3.41 -9.70 -19.50
C PRO A 203 -3.54 -11.06 -18.78
N LYS A 204 -4.09 -12.09 -19.43
CA LYS A 204 -4.25 -13.42 -18.84
C LYS A 204 -2.96 -14.22 -18.79
N LYS A 205 -1.97 -13.86 -19.60
CA LYS A 205 -0.67 -14.52 -19.68
C LYS A 205 0.41 -13.82 -18.85
N ARG A 206 0.16 -12.58 -18.45
CA ARG A 206 1.05 -11.80 -17.59
C ARG A 206 1.17 -12.42 -16.22
N GLU A 207 2.35 -12.27 -15.62
CA GLU A 207 2.53 -12.61 -14.22
C GLU A 207 1.77 -11.64 -13.31
N VAL A 208 1.83 -10.34 -13.65
CA VAL A 208 1.02 -9.28 -13.05
C VAL A 208 -0.06 -8.89 -14.08
N PRO A 209 -1.34 -9.24 -13.87
CA PRO A 209 -2.41 -9.03 -14.84
C PRO A 209 -2.55 -7.58 -15.28
N ASP A 210 -2.42 -6.63 -14.34
CA ASP A 210 -2.42 -5.21 -14.65
C ASP A 210 -1.01 -4.73 -15.02
N GLN A 211 -0.95 -3.82 -15.99
CA GLN A 211 0.30 -3.27 -16.52
C GLN A 211 0.52 -1.87 -15.98
N ALA A 212 1.69 -1.63 -15.41
CA ALA A 212 2.17 -0.31 -15.10
C ALA A 212 2.61 0.34 -16.42
N LEU A 213 2.01 1.48 -16.75
CA LEU A 213 2.26 2.25 -17.97
C LEU A 213 3.59 3.00 -17.91
N ASP A 214 3.89 3.58 -16.75
CA ASP A 214 5.13 4.29 -16.48
C ASP A 214 5.44 4.38 -14.99
N ALA A 215 6.73 4.55 -14.68
CA ALA A 215 7.22 5.00 -13.39
C ALA A 215 7.60 6.48 -13.47
N ARG A 216 7.42 7.22 -12.38
CA ARG A 216 7.66 8.66 -12.31
C ARG A 216 8.33 9.06 -11.00
N ILE A 217 9.12 10.13 -11.04
CA ILE A 217 9.79 10.70 -9.88
C ILE A 217 9.37 12.16 -9.71
N SER A 218 9.13 12.55 -8.46
CA SER A 218 8.93 13.94 -8.03
C SER A 218 9.86 14.27 -6.87
N VAL A 219 10.27 15.54 -6.78
CA VAL A 219 11.24 16.07 -5.77
C VAL A 219 10.61 17.09 -4.83
N GLY A 220 9.28 17.21 -4.82
CA GLY A 220 8.57 18.29 -4.13
C GLY A 220 8.38 18.08 -2.62
N CYS A 221 8.58 16.86 -2.14
CA CYS A 221 8.36 16.46 -0.76
C CYS A 221 9.33 15.34 -0.37
N ALA A 222 9.54 15.17 0.95
CA ALA A 222 10.12 13.95 1.50
C ALA A 222 9.37 12.70 1.00
N ALA A 223 10.09 11.58 0.95
CA ALA A 223 9.54 10.32 0.49
C ALA A 223 8.39 9.85 1.39
N LYS A 224 7.32 9.36 0.77
CA LYS A 224 6.21 8.73 1.46
C LYS A 224 6.69 7.48 2.20
N SER A 225 6.50 7.44 3.51
CA SER A 225 6.77 6.23 4.31
C SER A 225 5.53 5.35 4.45
N PRO A 226 5.67 4.02 4.68
CA PRO A 226 4.53 3.11 4.87
C PRO A 226 3.58 3.53 6.00
N THR A 227 4.10 4.20 7.02
CA THR A 227 3.31 4.61 8.20
C THR A 227 2.73 6.02 8.12
N GLN A 228 3.09 6.80 7.10
CA GLN A 228 2.56 8.16 6.95
C GLN A 228 1.13 8.10 6.37
N PRO A 229 0.12 8.71 7.02
CA PRO A 229 -1.23 8.77 6.49
C PRO A 229 -1.30 9.71 5.28
N PHE A 230 -2.30 9.55 4.42
CA PHE A 230 -2.60 10.54 3.37
C PHE A 230 -3.34 11.75 3.97
N CYS A 231 -3.15 12.92 3.39
CA CYS A 231 -3.87 14.12 3.84
C CYS A 231 -5.36 14.05 3.51
N ARG A 232 -6.22 14.49 4.44
CA ARG A 232 -7.64 14.70 4.14
C ARG A 232 -7.80 15.89 3.20
N ARG A 233 -8.59 15.73 2.13
CA ARG A 233 -9.05 16.86 1.32
C ARG A 233 -10.27 17.51 1.97
N ALA A 234 -10.34 18.84 1.88
CA ALA A 234 -11.52 19.58 2.28
C ALA A 234 -12.74 19.07 1.49
N GLY A 235 -13.78 18.61 2.20
CA GLY A 235 -15.02 18.09 1.61
C GLY A 235 -15.12 16.56 1.45
N ASN A 236 -14.01 15.81 1.60
CA ASN A 236 -14.00 14.35 1.53
C ASN A 236 -13.48 13.75 2.86
N LEU A 237 -14.33 12.95 3.52
CA LEU A 237 -14.17 12.57 4.92
C LEU A 237 -13.15 11.47 5.22
N GLN A 238 -12.51 10.82 4.24
CA GLN A 238 -11.71 9.63 4.54
C GLN A 238 -10.36 9.62 3.83
N SER A 239 -9.32 10.01 4.56
CA SER A 239 -7.94 9.59 4.28
C SER A 239 -7.52 8.38 5.11
N GLY A 240 -8.49 7.70 5.74
CA GLY A 240 -8.36 6.49 6.57
C GLY A 240 -9.74 5.85 6.79
N ILE A 241 -9.83 4.53 6.77
CA ILE A 241 -10.96 3.75 7.31
C ILE A 241 -10.48 3.20 8.65
N GLY A 242 -10.83 3.87 9.75
CA GLY A 242 -10.80 3.23 11.06
C GLY A 242 -12.03 2.34 11.21
N ALA A 243 -11.83 1.03 11.34
CA ALA A 243 -12.89 0.13 11.75
C ALA A 243 -12.54 -0.38 13.14
N GLU A 244 -13.29 0.07 14.15
CA GLU A 244 -13.28 -0.61 15.45
C GLU A 244 -14.07 -1.91 15.25
N ILE A 245 -13.39 -3.05 15.22
CA ILE A 245 -14.05 -4.35 15.15
C ILE A 245 -14.14 -4.90 16.57
N PRO A 246 -15.31 -4.84 17.23
CA PRO A 246 -15.51 -5.56 18.48
C PRO A 246 -15.53 -7.06 18.17
N VAL A 247 -14.41 -7.74 18.43
CA VAL A 247 -14.28 -9.18 18.20
C VAL A 247 -14.95 -9.96 19.35
N ARG A 248 -16.25 -10.25 19.23
CA ARG A 248 -16.97 -11.26 20.03
C ARG A 248 -16.79 -12.67 19.49
#